data_AF-A0A1H8TN61-F1
#
_entry.id   AF-A0A1H8TN61-F1
#
_cell.length_a   1.000
_cell.length_b   1.000
_cell.length_c   1.000
_cell.angle_alpha   90.00
_cell.angle_beta   90.00
_cell.angle_gamma   90.00
#
_symmetry.space_group_name_H-M   'P 1'
#
loop_
_entity.id
_entity.type
_entity.pdbx_description
1 polymer ?
#
loop_
_entity_poly.entity_id
_entity_poly.type
_entity_poly.pdbx_seq_one_letter_code
_entity_poly.pdbx_strand_id
1 'polypeptide(L)'
;MNKQLNQHELAELLDVDRTTIGAFQRRGMPYRSQGRGRPNLYDGPVCMHWFYGSERAKAAGVDDLPPAGVVVWNYLDAWMLCDEPESVWYPAAIDLARRAGAKKAEATALVVRVLAERAKRTA
;
A
#
# COMPACT_ATOMS: atom_id res chain seq x y z
N MET A 1 10.25 0.84 17.68
CA MET A 1 10.41 -0.48 17.04
C MET A 1 9.02 -0.95 16.64
N ASN A 2 8.66 -0.92 15.36
CA ASN A 2 7.30 -1.30 14.94
C ASN A 2 7.09 -2.79 15.16
N LYS A 3 6.06 -3.15 15.94
CA LYS A 3 5.68 -4.53 16.21
C LYS A 3 5.32 -5.20 14.88
N GLN A 4 6.01 -6.29 14.52
CA GLN A 4 5.63 -7.13 13.39
C GLN A 4 4.47 -8.02 13.82
N LEU A 5 3.40 -8.06 13.02
CA LEU A 5 2.16 -8.78 13.29
C LEU A 5 2.09 -10.02 12.39
N ASN A 6 1.50 -11.10 12.89
CA ASN A 6 1.07 -12.21 12.03
C ASN A 6 -0.32 -11.92 11.41
N GLN A 7 -0.83 -12.81 10.55
CA GLN A 7 -2.13 -12.61 9.88
C GLN A 7 -3.31 -12.47 10.86
N HIS A 8 -3.29 -13.17 11.98
CA HIS A 8 -4.36 -13.09 12.98
C HIS A 8 -4.32 -11.74 13.70
N GLU A 9 -3.14 -11.33 14.19
CA GLU A 9 -2.96 -10.04 14.86
C GLU A 9 -3.30 -8.86 13.93
N LEU A 10 -2.98 -8.96 12.63
CA LEU A 10 -3.35 -7.94 11.66
C LEU A 10 -4.86 -7.94 11.38
N ALA A 11 -5.51 -9.12 11.34
CA ALA A 11 -6.95 -9.24 11.16
C ALA A 11 -7.71 -8.56 12.30
N GLU A 12 -7.27 -8.79 13.55
CA GLU A 12 -7.81 -8.11 14.73
C GLU A 12 -7.58 -6.59 14.68
N LEU A 13 -6.39 -6.16 14.26
CA LEU A 13 -6.08 -4.73 14.15
C LEU A 13 -6.96 -3.99 13.11
N LEU A 14 -7.32 -4.67 12.03
CA LEU A 14 -8.10 -4.12 10.93
C LEU A 14 -9.61 -4.39 11.05
N ASP A 15 -10.04 -5.11 12.09
CA ASP A 15 -11.42 -5.56 12.29
C ASP A 15 -11.99 -6.30 11.07
N VAL A 16 -11.23 -7.27 10.55
CA VAL A 16 -11.62 -8.12 9.42
C VAL A 16 -11.32 -9.59 9.68
N ASP A 17 -11.91 -10.49 8.90
CA ASP A 17 -11.56 -11.90 8.93
C ASP A 17 -10.11 -12.17 8.49
N ARG A 18 -9.47 -13.18 9.09
CA ARG A 18 -8.13 -13.63 8.68
C ARG A 18 -8.04 -14.01 7.20
N THR A 19 -9.10 -14.57 6.62
CA THR A 19 -9.16 -14.91 5.18
C THR A 19 -9.07 -13.66 4.30
N THR A 20 -9.58 -12.53 4.77
CA THR A 20 -9.50 -11.22 4.11
C THR A 20 -8.06 -10.73 4.02
N ILE A 21 -7.24 -10.94 5.05
CA ILE A 21 -5.79 -10.63 5.00
C ILE A 21 -5.10 -11.41 3.88
N GLY A 22 -5.46 -12.68 3.66
CA GLY A 22 -4.96 -13.47 2.53
C GLY A 22 -5.36 -12.89 1.17
N ALA A 23 -6.57 -12.34 1.05
CA ALA A 23 -7.02 -11.65 -0.15
C ALA A 23 -6.27 -10.33 -0.36
N PHE A 24 -6.05 -9.53 0.69
CA PHE A 24 -5.28 -8.30 0.64
C PHE A 24 -3.82 -8.55 0.23
N GLN A 25 -3.20 -9.61 0.74
CA GLN A 25 -1.85 -10.00 0.33
C GLN A 25 -1.77 -10.25 -1.18
N ARG A 26 -2.74 -10.97 -1.77
CA ARG A 26 -2.81 -11.17 -3.23
C ARG A 26 -3.03 -9.88 -4.02
N ARG A 27 -3.64 -8.86 -3.38
CA ARG A 27 -3.86 -7.52 -3.95
C ARG A 27 -2.68 -6.57 -3.71
N GLY A 28 -1.57 -7.04 -3.14
CA GLY A 28 -0.34 -6.24 -2.97
C GLY A 28 -0.19 -5.58 -1.60
N MET A 29 -0.95 -6.00 -0.59
CA MET A 29 -0.68 -5.57 0.80
C MET A 29 0.75 -5.98 1.20
N PRO A 30 1.54 -5.07 1.81
CA PRO A 30 2.92 -5.34 2.21
C PRO A 30 3.03 -6.48 3.21
N TYR A 31 4.02 -7.35 3.02
CA TYR A 31 4.37 -8.36 4.00
C TYR A 31 5.85 -8.75 3.86
N ARG A 32 6.40 -9.32 4.93
CA ARG A 32 7.72 -9.95 4.96
C ARG A 32 7.54 -11.46 4.97
N SER A 33 7.97 -12.12 3.90
CA SER A 33 8.06 -13.57 3.85
C SER A 33 9.16 -14.08 4.77
N GLN A 34 8.87 -15.10 5.58
CA GLN A 34 9.85 -15.78 6.43
C GLN A 34 10.35 -17.10 5.83
N GLY A 35 10.06 -17.36 4.56
CA GLY A 35 10.39 -18.62 3.90
C GLY A 35 9.29 -19.68 3.99
N ARG A 36 9.55 -20.86 3.43
CA ARG A 36 8.55 -21.92 3.26
C ARG A 36 8.10 -22.48 4.62
N GLY A 37 6.78 -22.55 4.82
CA GLY A 37 6.17 -23.13 6.03
C GLY A 37 6.12 -22.21 7.25
N ARG A 38 6.64 -20.98 7.16
CA ARG A 38 6.54 -19.97 8.22
C ARG A 38 5.47 -18.94 7.92
N PRO A 39 4.79 -18.38 8.94
CA PRO A 39 3.81 -17.33 8.73
C PRO A 39 4.46 -16.07 8.17
N ASN A 40 3.75 -15.38 7.26
CA ASN A 40 4.14 -14.05 6.83
C ASN A 40 3.98 -13.05 7.98
N LEU A 41 4.88 -12.07 8.03
CA LEU A 41 4.83 -10.98 8.97
C LEU A 41 4.42 -9.68 8.30
N TYR A 42 3.74 -8.82 9.04
CA TYR A 42 3.17 -7.58 8.57
C TYR A 42 3.62 -6.43 9.47
N ASP A 43 3.92 -5.28 8.87
CA ASP A 43 4.09 -4.05 9.63
C ASP A 43 2.71 -3.42 9.84
N GLY A 44 2.24 -3.37 11.08
CA GLY A 44 0.88 -2.97 11.42
C GLY A 44 0.50 -1.59 10.87
N PRO A 45 1.23 -0.51 11.22
CA PRO A 45 1.01 0.81 10.65
C PRO A 45 0.95 0.83 9.13
N VAL A 46 1.93 0.22 8.45
CA VAL A 46 1.96 0.21 6.98
C VAL A 46 0.74 -0.51 6.39
N CYS A 47 0.31 -1.63 6.99
CA CYS A 47 -0.84 -2.38 6.52
C CYS A 47 -2.18 -1.67 6.78
N MET A 48 -2.31 -0.97 7.92
CA MET A 48 -3.45 -0.10 8.21
C MET A 48 -3.60 0.98 7.16
N HIS A 49 -2.51 1.69 6.85
CA HIS A 49 -2.57 2.74 5.85
C HIS A 49 -2.86 2.19 4.45
N TRP A 50 -2.32 1.03 4.09
CA TRP A 50 -2.66 0.39 2.82
C TRP A 50 -4.18 0.10 2.73
N PHE A 51 -4.75 -0.41 3.83
CA PHE A 51 -6.17 -0.74 3.92
C PHE A 51 -7.04 0.50 3.80
N TYR A 52 -6.81 1.52 4.63
CA TYR A 52 -7.60 2.76 4.58
C TYR A 52 -7.37 3.54 3.29
N GLY A 53 -6.16 3.51 2.73
CA GLY A 53 -5.86 4.06 1.41
C GLY A 53 -6.70 3.38 0.32
N SER A 54 -6.89 2.05 0.41
CA SER A 54 -7.71 1.30 -0.54
C SER A 54 -9.18 1.70 -0.47
N GLU A 55 -9.71 1.82 0.75
CA GLU A 55 -11.10 2.24 0.98
C GLU A 55 -11.33 3.69 0.52
N ARG A 56 -10.35 4.58 0.77
CA ARG A 56 -10.38 5.96 0.27
C ARG A 56 -10.30 6.03 -1.25
N ALA A 57 -9.44 5.26 -1.89
CA ALA A 57 -9.35 5.20 -3.36
C ALA A 57 -10.68 4.74 -3.97
N LYS A 58 -11.33 3.74 -3.35
CA LYS A 58 -12.67 3.28 -3.76
C LYS A 58 -13.73 4.38 -3.55
N ALA A 59 -13.75 5.03 -2.39
CA ALA A 59 -14.70 6.11 -2.09
C ALA A 59 -14.49 7.36 -2.97
N ALA A 60 -13.24 7.61 -3.36
CA ALA A 60 -12.84 8.70 -4.23
C ALA A 60 -13.17 8.44 -5.72
N GLY A 61 -13.59 7.22 -6.08
CA GLY A 61 -13.89 6.85 -7.47
C GLY A 61 -12.67 6.91 -8.37
N VAL A 62 -11.50 6.51 -7.86
CA VAL A 62 -10.22 6.54 -8.60
C VAL A 62 -10.09 5.34 -9.55
N ASP A 63 -11.20 5.01 -10.22
CA ASP A 63 -11.37 3.83 -11.08
C ASP A 63 -10.56 3.91 -12.38
N ASP A 64 -9.98 5.09 -12.66
CA ASP A 64 -9.17 5.40 -13.83
C ASP A 64 -7.66 5.16 -13.61
N LEU A 65 -7.25 4.83 -12.39
CA LEU A 65 -5.89 4.37 -12.12
C LEU A 65 -5.74 2.89 -12.46
N PRO A 66 -4.63 2.50 -13.12
CA PRO A 66 -4.31 1.08 -13.26
C PRO A 66 -4.11 0.46 -11.87
N PRO A 67 -4.21 -0.88 -11.72
CA PRO A 67 -4.06 -1.55 -10.42
C PRO A 67 -2.78 -1.15 -9.65
N ALA A 68 -1.66 -0.95 -10.37
CA ALA A 68 -0.41 -0.45 -9.79
C ALA A 68 -0.55 0.97 -9.19
N GLY A 69 -1.41 1.82 -9.76
CA GLY A 69 -1.67 3.18 -9.29
C GLY A 69 -2.45 3.19 -7.98
N VAL A 70 -3.40 2.27 -7.83
CA VAL A 70 -4.12 2.05 -6.57
C VAL A 70 -3.15 1.60 -5.47
N VAL A 71 -2.23 0.67 -5.80
CA VAL A 71 -1.18 0.25 -4.85
C VAL A 71 -0.30 1.44 -4.44
N VAL A 72 0.13 2.28 -5.38
CA VAL A 72 0.93 3.47 -5.06
C VAL A 72 0.14 4.46 -4.19
N TRP A 73 -1.13 4.73 -4.52
CA TRP A 73 -2.02 5.60 -3.75
C TRP A 73 -2.07 5.18 -2.28
N ASN A 74 -2.29 3.89 -2.06
CA ASN A 74 -2.41 3.30 -0.73
C ASN A 74 -1.18 3.51 0.15
N TYR A 75 0.01 3.43 -0.44
CA TYR A 75 1.27 3.61 0.30
C TYR A 75 1.68 5.06 0.46
N LEU A 76 1.34 5.94 -0.49
CA LEU A 76 1.58 7.38 -0.31
C LEU A 76 0.85 7.91 0.93
N ASP A 77 -0.36 7.39 1.21
CA ASP A 77 -1.10 7.78 2.41
C ASP A 77 -0.39 7.29 3.68
N ALA A 78 0.20 6.10 3.62
CA ALA A 78 1.02 5.57 4.70
C ALA A 78 2.25 6.43 4.99
N TRP A 79 3.01 6.75 3.95
CA TRP A 79 4.28 7.43 4.10
C TRP A 79 4.13 8.90 4.47
N MET A 80 3.15 9.59 3.89
CA MET A 80 2.88 10.99 4.22
C MET A 80 2.36 11.15 5.65
N LEU A 81 1.57 10.20 6.17
CA LEU A 81 1.09 10.26 7.56
C LEU A 81 2.19 9.94 8.59
N CYS A 82 3.22 9.21 8.19
CA CYS A 82 4.42 8.97 8.99
C CYS A 82 5.46 10.10 8.90
N ASP A 83 5.17 11.18 8.17
CA ASP A 83 6.08 12.31 7.93
C ASP A 83 7.45 11.87 7.35
N GLU A 84 7.44 10.78 6.57
CA GLU A 84 8.65 10.28 5.93
C GLU A 84 9.08 11.26 4.83
N PRO A 85 10.39 11.56 4.71
CA PRO A 85 10.87 12.47 3.68
C PRO A 85 10.68 11.88 2.28
N GLU A 86 10.49 12.76 1.28
CA GLU A 86 10.31 12.38 -0.13
C GLU A 86 11.45 11.51 -0.67
N SER A 87 12.68 11.74 -0.20
CA SER A 87 13.84 10.92 -0.52
C SER A 87 13.70 9.44 -0.13
N VAL A 88 12.81 9.11 0.81
CA VAL A 88 12.52 7.75 1.27
C VAL A 88 11.31 7.17 0.54
N TRP A 89 10.19 7.88 0.51
CA TRP A 89 8.95 7.31 -0.02
C TRP A 89 8.88 7.32 -1.55
N TYR A 90 9.48 8.30 -2.23
CA TYR A 90 9.37 8.42 -3.69
C TYR A 90 10.06 7.25 -4.43
N PRO A 91 11.29 6.84 -4.08
CA PRO A 91 11.90 5.63 -4.65
C PRO A 91 11.11 4.36 -4.31
N ALA A 92 10.56 4.26 -3.10
CA ALA A 92 9.77 3.10 -2.67
C ALA A 92 8.44 2.99 -3.45
N ALA A 93 7.78 4.11 -3.74
CA ALA A 93 6.58 4.18 -4.56
C ALA A 93 6.83 3.67 -5.99
N ILE A 94 7.96 4.08 -6.59
CA ILE A 94 8.38 3.61 -7.92
C ILE A 94 8.65 2.10 -7.90
N ASP A 95 9.35 1.59 -6.88
CA ASP A 95 9.61 0.15 -6.75
C ASP A 95 8.31 -0.66 -6.58
N LEU A 96 7.36 -0.16 -5.78
CA LEU A 96 6.03 -0.76 -5.63
C LEU A 96 5.25 -0.79 -6.93
N ALA A 97 5.21 0.32 -7.68
CA ALA A 97 4.55 0.37 -8.98
C ALA A 97 5.12 -0.69 -9.93
N ARG A 98 6.45 -0.88 -9.92
CA ARG A 98 7.13 -1.90 -10.73
C ARG A 98 6.76 -3.31 -10.30
N ARG A 99 6.75 -3.60 -8.99
CA ARG A 99 6.33 -4.91 -8.45
C ARG A 99 4.87 -5.21 -8.75
N ALA A 100 4.04 -4.18 -8.84
CA ALA A 100 2.64 -4.27 -9.26
C ALA A 100 2.46 -4.38 -10.79
N GLY A 101 3.55 -4.41 -11.58
CA GLY A 101 3.54 -4.70 -13.00
C GLY A 101 3.81 -3.52 -13.94
N ALA A 102 4.06 -2.31 -13.43
CA ALA A 102 4.40 -1.16 -14.28
C ALA A 102 5.83 -1.29 -14.84
N LYS A 103 6.04 -0.93 -16.12
CA LYS A 103 7.40 -0.81 -16.67
C LYS A 103 8.13 0.37 -16.04
N LYS A 104 9.47 0.40 -16.08
CA LYS A 104 10.28 1.40 -15.37
C LYS A 104 9.89 2.85 -15.69
N ALA A 105 9.68 3.20 -16.96
CA ALA A 105 9.26 4.54 -17.36
C ALA A 105 7.81 4.86 -16.97
N GLU A 106 6.92 3.86 -17.00
CA GLU A 106 5.52 3.97 -16.62
C GLU A 106 5.35 4.13 -15.11
N ALA A 107 6.21 3.49 -14.31
CA ALA A 107 6.17 3.54 -12.85
C ALA A 107 6.36 4.96 -12.32
N THR A 108 7.35 5.71 -12.82
CA THR A 108 7.56 7.11 -12.42
C THR A 108 6.38 7.98 -12.83
N ALA A 109 5.91 7.88 -14.08
CA ALA A 109 4.76 8.64 -14.57
C ALA A 109 3.49 8.35 -13.76
N LEU A 110 3.30 7.09 -13.35
CA LEU A 110 2.20 6.67 -12.52
C LEU A 110 2.25 7.29 -11.12
N VAL A 111 3.41 7.30 -10.47
CA VAL A 111 3.59 7.94 -9.15
C VAL A 111 3.26 9.43 -9.23
N VAL A 112 3.75 10.12 -10.27
CA VAL A 112 3.42 11.54 -10.51
C VAL A 112 1.92 11.75 -10.72
N ARG A 113 1.26 10.92 -11.53
CA ARG A 113 -0.20 10.99 -11.74
C ARG A 113 -0.96 10.80 -10.43
N VAL A 114 -0.56 9.83 -9.60
CA VAL A 114 -1.19 9.58 -8.30
C VAL A 114 -1.02 10.79 -7.37
N LEU A 115 0.15 11.41 -7.32
CA LEU A 115 0.39 12.64 -6.53
C LEU A 115 -0.49 13.81 -7.01
N ALA A 116 -0.60 13.99 -8.33
CA ALA A 116 -1.45 15.03 -8.92
C ALA A 116 -2.94 14.80 -8.59
N GLU A 117 -3.43 13.57 -8.69
CA GLU A 117 -4.81 13.23 -8.31
C GLU A 117 -5.09 13.44 -6.82
N ARG A 118 -4.10 13.20 -5.96
CA ARG A 118 -4.21 13.51 -4.53
C ARG A 118 -4.31 15.01 -4.26
N ALA A 119 -3.43 15.81 -4.87
CA ALA A 119 -3.39 17.25 -4.65
C ALA A 119 -4.73 17.93 -4.97
N LYS A 120 -5.45 17.45 -6.00
CA LYS A 120 -6.80 17.94 -6.35
C LYS A 120 -7.86 17.71 -5.27
N ARG A 121 -7.64 16.75 -4.37
CA ARG A 121 -8.64 16.26 -3.41
C ARG A 121 -8.35 16.66 -1.97
N THR A 122 -7.17 17.23 -1.70
CA THR A 122 -6.76 17.77 -0.41
C THR A 122 -6.75 19.31 -0.39
N ALA A 123 -7.08 19.96 -1.51
CA ALA A 123 -7.27 21.41 -1.63
C ALA A 123 -8.75 21.76 -1.43
#